data_AF-A0A380DVV1-F1
#
_entry.id   AF-A0A380DVV1-F1
#
_cell.length_a   1.000
_cell.length_b   1.000
_cell.length_c   1.000
_cell.angle_alpha   90.00
_cell.angle_beta   90.00
_cell.angle_gamma   90.00
#
_symmetry.space_group_name_H-M   'P 1'
#
loop_
_entity.id
_entity.type
_entity.pdbx_description
1 polymer ?
#
loop_
_entity_poly.entity_id
_entity_poly.type
_entity_poly.pdbx_seq_one_letter_code
_entity_poly.pdbx_strand_id
1 'polypeptide(L)'
;MISIGAEVMRLGIISTPGVAYLTRDMGAELGVMISASHNPVADNGIKFFGSDGFKLSDEQENEIEALLDQENPELPRPVGNDIVHYSDYFEGAQKYLSYLKSTVDVNLKV
;
A
#
# COMPACT_ATOMS: atom_id res chain seq x y z
N MET A 1 2.22 -10.37 -4.84
CA MET A 1 3.21 -9.30 -5.11
C MET A 1 4.57 -9.88 -5.49
N ILE A 2 5.31 -10.54 -4.59
CA ILE A 2 6.62 -11.14 -4.97
C ILE A 2 6.51 -12.17 -6.11
N SER A 3 5.42 -12.94 -6.15
CA SER A 3 5.17 -13.94 -7.21
C SER A 3 5.04 -13.36 -8.62
N ILE A 4 4.90 -12.04 -8.76
CA ILE A 4 4.87 -11.32 -10.05
C ILE A 4 6.10 -10.41 -10.21
N GLY A 5 7.09 -10.50 -9.31
CA GLY A 5 8.35 -9.76 -9.40
C GLY A 5 8.36 -8.40 -8.69
N ALA A 6 7.30 -8.04 -7.97
CA ALA A 6 7.25 -6.77 -7.26
C ALA A 6 8.17 -6.76 -6.02
N GLU A 7 8.95 -5.70 -5.85
CA GLU A 7 9.62 -5.38 -4.59
C GLU A 7 8.59 -4.95 -3.55
N VAL A 8 8.64 -5.55 -2.35
CA VAL A 8 7.63 -5.32 -1.30
C VAL A 8 8.30 -4.71 -0.07
N MET A 9 7.78 -3.58 0.39
CA MET A 9 8.20 -2.93 1.63
C MET A 9 7.10 -3.05 2.69
N ARG A 10 7.41 -3.69 3.83
CA ARG A 10 6.44 -3.85 4.93
C ARG A 10 6.50 -2.66 5.88
N LEU A 11 5.37 -1.99 6.06
CA LEU A 11 5.27 -0.81 6.93
C LEU A 11 4.90 -1.14 8.39
N GLY A 12 4.50 -2.39 8.67
CA GLY A 12 3.98 -2.77 9.99
C GLY A 12 2.62 -2.15 10.29
N ILE A 13 2.39 -1.78 11.55
CA ILE A 13 1.14 -1.14 11.99
C ILE A 13 1.21 0.36 11.66
N ILE A 14 0.36 0.79 10.73
CA ILE A 14 0.24 2.19 10.33
C ILE A 14 -1.22 2.52 9.98
N SER A 15 -1.61 3.79 10.11
CA SER A 15 -2.93 4.25 9.67
C SER A 15 -3.07 4.23 8.15
N THR A 16 -4.31 4.09 7.65
CA THR A 16 -4.61 4.12 6.20
C THR A 16 -4.05 5.35 5.47
N PRO A 17 -4.17 6.58 5.98
CA PRO A 17 -3.56 7.74 5.32
C PRO A 17 -2.03 7.72 5.32
N GLY A 18 -1.40 7.01 6.28
CA GLY A 18 0.04 6.79 6.28
C GLY A 18 0.51 5.96 5.10
N VAL A 19 -0.25 4.92 4.71
CA VAL A 19 0.02 4.15 3.48
C VAL A 19 -0.10 5.06 2.25
N ALA A 20 -1.22 5.77 2.10
CA ALA A 20 -1.46 6.67 0.98
C ALA A 20 -0.36 7.75 0.82
N TYR A 21 0.04 8.37 1.94
CA TYR A 21 1.14 9.34 1.96
C TYR A 21 2.47 8.71 1.53
N LEU A 22 2.85 7.57 2.12
CA LEU A 22 4.14 6.93 1.87
C LEU A 22 4.24 6.38 0.44
N THR A 23 3.15 5.87 -0.14
CA THR A 23 3.12 5.43 -1.54
C THR A 23 3.56 6.56 -2.48
N ARG A 24 2.95 7.74 -2.33
CA ARG A 24 3.30 8.92 -3.13
C ARG A 24 4.70 9.46 -2.82
N ASP A 25 5.03 9.57 -1.54
CA ASP A 25 6.29 10.18 -1.09
C ASP A 25 7.53 9.34 -1.43
N MET A 26 7.38 8.01 -1.46
CA MET A 26 8.44 7.08 -1.84
C MET A 26 8.47 6.79 -3.34
N GLY A 27 7.52 7.31 -4.11
CA GLY A 27 7.39 7.03 -5.55
C GLY A 27 7.05 5.58 -5.85
N ALA A 28 6.39 4.87 -4.94
CA ALA A 28 5.98 3.49 -5.13
C ALA A 28 4.77 3.42 -6.08
N GLU A 29 4.67 2.36 -6.87
CA GLU A 29 3.58 2.20 -7.84
C GLU A 29 2.24 1.89 -7.18
N LEU A 30 2.27 1.25 -6.00
CA LEU A 30 1.08 0.76 -5.31
C LEU A 30 1.28 0.72 -3.79
N GLY A 31 0.30 1.23 -3.04
CA GLY A 31 0.13 1.04 -1.60
C GLY A 31 -0.99 0.06 -1.29
N VAL A 32 -0.79 -0.78 -0.27
CA VAL A 32 -1.81 -1.73 0.21
C VAL A 32 -2.02 -1.55 1.70
N MET A 33 -3.27 -1.35 2.10
CA MET A 33 -3.68 -1.29 3.50
C MET A 33 -4.61 -2.47 3.84
N ILE A 34 -4.27 -3.21 4.89
CA ILE A 34 -5.10 -4.30 5.42
C ILE A 34 -5.82 -3.81 6.68
N SER A 35 -7.12 -3.51 6.57
CA SER A 35 -7.96 -3.05 7.68
C SER A 35 -9.44 -2.98 7.28
N ALA A 36 -10.34 -3.25 8.23
CA ALA A 36 -11.78 -2.96 8.12
C ALA A 36 -12.22 -1.66 8.84
N SER A 37 -11.31 -0.70 9.03
CA SER A 37 -11.59 0.61 9.62
C SER A 37 -12.24 0.53 11.01
N HIS A 38 -13.55 0.73 11.12
CA HIS A 38 -14.30 0.75 12.39
C HIS A 38 -15.06 -0.56 12.66
N ASN A 39 -15.01 -1.50 11.71
CA ASN A 39 -15.73 -2.77 11.84
C ASN A 39 -15.16 -3.63 12.99
N PRO A 40 -15.95 -4.59 13.49
CA PRO A 40 -15.50 -5.55 14.50
C PRO A 40 -14.24 -6.33 14.07
N VAL A 41 -13.55 -6.91 15.05
CA VAL A 41 -12.29 -7.66 14.84
C VAL A 41 -12.39 -8.84 13.87
N ALA A 42 -13.60 -9.38 13.68
CA ALA A 42 -13.84 -10.47 12.72
C ALA A 42 -13.72 -9.99 11.27
N ASP A 43 -13.91 -8.70 11.01
CA ASP A 43 -13.91 -8.14 9.68
C ASP A 43 -12.51 -7.65 9.30
N ASN A 44 -12.14 -7.86 8.04
CA ASN A 44 -10.94 -7.29 7.46
C ASN A 44 -11.20 -6.89 6.00
N GLY A 45 -10.29 -6.10 5.43
CA GLY A 45 -10.40 -5.65 4.06
C GLY A 45 -9.04 -5.22 3.52
N ILE A 46 -8.89 -5.30 2.20
CA ILE A 46 -7.70 -4.86 1.48
C ILE A 46 -8.08 -3.60 0.71
N LYS A 47 -7.31 -2.52 0.87
CA LYS A 47 -7.49 -1.25 0.17
C LYS A 47 -6.22 -0.93 -0.62
N PHE A 48 -6.39 -0.49 -1.86
CA PHE A 48 -5.30 -0.12 -2.75
C PHE A 48 -5.19 1.38 -2.92
N PHE A 49 -3.95 1.86 -3.07
CA PHE A 49 -3.61 3.24 -3.38
C PHE A 49 -2.64 3.28 -4.55
N GLY A 50 -2.93 4.07 -5.58
CA GLY A 50 -2.03 4.29 -6.71
C GLY A 50 -0.81 5.13 -6.32
N SER A 51 0.10 5.32 -7.27
CA SER A 51 1.32 6.10 -7.11
C SER A 51 1.10 7.57 -6.76
N ASP A 52 -0.08 8.11 -7.04
CA ASP A 52 -0.51 9.46 -6.65
C ASP A 52 -1.07 9.54 -5.22
N GLY A 53 -1.22 8.41 -4.54
CA GLY A 53 -1.81 8.30 -3.20
C GLY A 53 -3.33 8.29 -3.18
N PHE A 54 -4.01 8.27 -4.33
CA PHE A 54 -5.45 8.10 -4.43
C PHE A 54 -5.83 6.63 -4.57
N LYS A 55 -7.13 6.32 -4.49
CA LYS A 55 -7.62 4.96 -4.78
C LYS A 55 -7.43 4.62 -6.26
N LEU A 56 -7.51 3.33 -6.57
CA LEU A 56 -7.56 2.87 -7.96
C LEU A 56 -8.76 3.48 -8.68
N SER A 57 -8.64 3.64 -10.00
CA SER A 57 -9.78 4.01 -10.84
C SER A 57 -10.74 2.82 -10.97
N ASP A 58 -12.01 3.10 -11.26
CA ASP A 58 -13.00 2.06 -11.54
C ASP A 58 -12.54 1.11 -12.66
N GLU A 59 -11.83 1.63 -13.66
CA GLU A 59 -11.24 0.83 -14.74
C GLU A 59 -10.23 -0.20 -14.20
N GLN A 60 -9.30 0.24 -13.34
CA GLN A 60 -8.32 -0.65 -12.71
C GLN A 60 -8.98 -1.67 -11.77
N GLU A 61 -9.99 -1.27 -11.02
CA GLU A 61 -10.75 -2.19 -10.15
C GLU A 61 -11.45 -3.27 -11.00
N ASN A 62 -12.12 -2.88 -12.09
CA ASN A 62 -12.76 -3.82 -13.01
C ASN A 62 -11.75 -4.76 -13.70
N GLU A 63 -10.55 -4.29 -14.05
CA GLU A 63 -9.50 -5.16 -14.60
C GLU A 63 -9.05 -6.23 -13.61
N ILE A 64 -8.91 -5.87 -12.33
CA ILE A 64 -8.58 -6.82 -11.27
C ILE A 64 -9.72 -7.84 -11.10
N GLU A 65 -10.98 -7.40 -11.07
CA GLU A 65 -12.14 -8.29 -10.98
C GLU A 65 -12.21 -9.25 -12.18
N ALA A 66 -11.99 -8.76 -13.39
CA ALA A 66 -11.97 -9.58 -14.60
C ALA A 66 -10.84 -10.64 -14.59
N LEU A 67 -9.70 -10.36 -13.95
CA LEU A 67 -8.63 -11.34 -13.76
C LEU A 67 -9.00 -12.38 -12.68
N LEU A 68 -9.77 -11.99 -11.65
CA LEU A 68 -10.25 -12.91 -10.62
C LEU A 68 -11.28 -13.92 -11.16
N ASP A 69 -12.10 -13.52 -12.13
CA ASP A 69 -13.12 -14.36 -12.74
C ASP A 69 -12.57 -15.38 -13.77
N GLN A 70 -11.31 -15.27 -14.17
CA GLN A 70 -10.69 -16.20 -15.11
C GLN A 70 -10.31 -17.52 -14.42
N GLU A 71 -10.66 -18.66 -15.03
CA GLU A 71 -10.30 -19.99 -14.48
C GLU A 71 -8.78 -20.22 -14.44
N ASN A 72 -8.05 -19.70 -15.43
CA ASN A 72 -6.59 -19.86 -15.53
C ASN A 72 -5.94 -18.65 -16.22
N PRO A 73 -5.86 -17.48 -15.56
CA PRO A 73 -5.24 -16.29 -16.15
C PRO A 73 -3.74 -16.50 -16.35
N GLU A 74 -3.26 -16.24 -17.56
CA GLU A 74 -1.83 -16.23 -17.87
C GLU A 74 -1.20 -14.95 -17.31
N LEU A 75 -0.47 -15.09 -16.21
CA LEU A 75 0.25 -14.01 -15.55
C LEU A 75 1.75 -14.31 -15.49
N PRO A 76 2.63 -13.28 -15.43
CA PRO A 76 4.05 -13.48 -15.26
C PRO A 76 4.39 -14.35 -14.05
N ARG A 77 5.32 -15.29 -14.24
CA ARG A 77 5.86 -16.18 -13.20
C ARG A 77 7.39 -16.09 -13.17
N PRO A 78 7.96 -15.00 -12.63
CA PRO A 78 9.40 -14.85 -12.50
C PRO A 78 10.01 -16.00 -11.70
N VAL A 79 11.25 -16.37 -12.05
CA VAL A 79 12.02 -17.44 -11.41
C VAL A 79 13.47 -17.00 -11.21
N GLY A 80 14.18 -17.65 -10.28
CA GLY A 80 15.60 -17.38 -10.06
C GLY A 80 15.86 -15.91 -9.70
N ASN A 81 16.70 -15.24 -10.49
CA ASN A 81 17.15 -13.87 -10.24
C ASN A 81 16.06 -12.81 -10.49
N ASP A 82 14.94 -13.17 -11.13
CA ASP A 82 13.83 -12.24 -11.38
C ASP A 82 12.91 -12.10 -10.15
N ILE A 83 13.15 -12.87 -9.08
CA ILE A 83 12.44 -12.77 -7.79
C ILE A 83 13.20 -11.83 -6.87
N VAL A 84 12.51 -10.78 -6.41
CA VAL A 84 13.07 -9.77 -5.51
C VAL A 84 12.76 -10.10 -4.04
N HIS A 85 13.69 -9.78 -3.14
CA HIS A 85 13.47 -9.87 -1.70
C HIS A 85 12.57 -8.74 -1.21
N TYR A 86 11.68 -9.04 -0.26
CA TYR A 86 10.99 -7.99 0.47
C TYR A 86 11.91 -7.36 1.51
N SER A 87 11.56 -6.16 1.95
CA SER A 87 12.22 -5.43 3.03
C SER A 87 11.22 -4.93 4.08
N ASP A 88 11.73 -4.63 5.27
CA ASP A 88 10.97 -3.94 6.32
C ASP A 88 11.28 -2.45 6.29
N TYR A 89 10.25 -1.62 6.41
CA TYR A 89 10.37 -0.16 6.41
C TYR A 89 9.51 0.45 7.52
N PHE A 90 9.85 0.08 8.76
CA PHE A 90 9.12 0.54 9.96
C PHE A 90 9.36 2.04 10.24
N GLU A 91 10.44 2.61 9.72
CA GLU A 91 10.74 4.05 9.75
C GLU A 91 9.66 4.88 9.04
N GLY A 92 8.89 4.28 8.13
CA GLY A 92 7.78 4.92 7.42
C GLY A 92 6.77 5.56 8.39
N ALA A 93 6.52 4.94 9.54
CA ALA A 93 5.62 5.50 10.55
C ALA A 93 6.12 6.85 11.11
N GLN A 94 7.42 6.96 11.42
CA GLN A 94 8.02 8.20 11.90
C GLN A 94 8.10 9.27 10.81
N LYS A 95 8.35 8.86 9.57
CA LYS A 95 8.33 9.76 8.42
C LYS A 95 6.94 10.39 8.23
N TYR A 96 5.88 9.57 8.29
CA TYR A 96 4.50 10.05 8.24
C TYR A 96 4.16 11.00 9.39
N LEU A 97 4.55 10.67 10.63
CA LEU A 97 4.35 11.56 11.78
C LEU A 97 5.07 12.91 11.62
N SER A 98 6.29 12.88 11.08
CA SER A 98 7.08 14.08 10.81
C SER A 98 6.42 14.96 9.74
N TYR A 99 5.88 14.35 8.68
CA TYR A 99 5.09 15.05 7.67
C TYR A 99 3.85 15.71 8.29
N LEU A 100 3.05 14.97 9.07
CA LEU A 100 1.88 15.56 9.75
C LEU A 100 2.28 16.76 10.61
N LYS A 101 3.36 16.65 11.39
CA LYS A 101 3.88 17.74 12.22
C LYS A 101 4.30 18.96 11.38
N SER A 102 4.82 18.77 10.17
CA SER A 102 5.20 19.89 9.29
C SER A 102 4.01 20.67 8.71
N THR A 103 2.78 20.16 8.81
CA THR A 103 1.57 20.84 8.30
C THR A 103 1.04 21.93 9.24
N VAL A 104 1.60 22.07 10.44
CA VAL A 104 1.17 23.06 11.43
C VAL A 104 2.28 24.08 11.70
N ASP A 105 1.96 25.35 11.56
CA ASP A 105 2.90 26.47 11.77
C ASP A 105 2.86 27.05 13.19
N VAL A 106 2.06 26.44 14.07
CA VAL A 106 1.96 26.82 15.48
C VAL A 106 2.69 25.81 16.35
N ASN A 107 3.52 26.31 17.26
CA ASN A 107 4.07 25.47 18.31
C ASN A 107 2.98 25.25 19.36
N LEU A 108 2.38 24.05 19.35
CA LEU A 108 1.48 23.57 20.41
C LEU A 108 2.30 23.33 21.69
N LYS A 109 2.80 24.41 22.28
CA LYS A 109 3.33 24.39 23.64
C LYS A 109 2.14 24.29 24.58
N VAL A 110 2.08 23.21 25.34
CA VAL A 110 1.39 23.18 26.63
C VAL A 110 2.34 23.73 27.68
#